data_AF-M2Z9F8-F1
#
_entry.id   AF-M2Z9F8-F1
#
_cell.length_a   1.000
_cell.length_b   1.000
_cell.length_c   1.000
_cell.angle_alpha   90.00
_cell.angle_beta   90.00
_cell.angle_gamma   90.00
#
_symmetry.space_group_name_H-M   'P 1'
#
loop_
_entity.id
_entity.type
_entity.pdbx_description
1 polymer ?
#
loop_
_entity_poly.entity_id
_entity_poly.type
_entity_poly.pdbx_seq_one_letter_code
_entity_poly.pdbx_strand_id
1 'polypeptide(L)'
;MCGREGRGFGYVHRLRHDQYPLYRFCSMRCLEVGAEIAKRTNGMIDKTARETQAIKDARPLFAEALTALGLMEPFFHRTAEDIDRLIEAAVTGYVESMQRQAGVKERTGTAFDDPIPF
;
A
#
# COMPACT_ATOMS: atom_id res chain seq x y z
N MET A 1 -8.41 -12.82 3.49
CA MET A 1 -8.74 -12.99 4.94
C MET A 1 -10.12 -12.44 5.20
N CYS A 2 -10.89 -12.97 6.17
CA CYS A 2 -12.34 -12.76 6.24
C CYS A 2 -12.85 -11.35 6.64
N GLY A 3 -11.97 -10.41 6.99
CA GLY A 3 -12.33 -8.99 7.20
C GLY A 3 -13.31 -8.68 8.35
N ARG A 4 -13.71 -9.65 9.18
CA ARG A 4 -14.63 -9.43 10.30
C ARG A 4 -13.97 -8.66 11.45
N GLU A 5 -14.66 -7.64 11.98
CA GLU A 5 -14.40 -6.98 13.27
C GLU A 5 -14.76 -7.90 14.46
N GLY A 6 -14.13 -9.07 14.55
CA GLY A 6 -14.29 -10.02 15.65
C GLY A 6 -13.06 -10.09 16.55
N ARG A 7 -13.23 -10.52 17.81
CA ARG A 7 -12.11 -10.93 18.68
C ARG A 7 -11.36 -12.07 17.97
N GLY A 8 -10.13 -11.80 17.56
CA GLY A 8 -9.32 -12.70 16.75
C GLY A 8 -7.89 -12.82 17.27
N PHE A 9 -7.03 -13.46 16.49
CA PHE A 9 -5.61 -13.61 16.78
C PHE A 9 -4.79 -12.65 15.92
N GLY A 10 -3.69 -12.14 16.44
CA GLY A 10 -2.78 -11.24 15.72
C GLY A 10 -1.37 -11.83 15.63
N TYR A 11 -0.68 -11.58 14.52
CA TYR A 11 0.76 -11.83 14.39
C TYR A 11 1.48 -10.51 14.13
N VAL A 12 2.52 -10.26 14.90
CA VAL A 12 3.50 -9.20 14.67
C VAL A 12 4.88 -9.79 14.91
N HIS A 13 5.80 -9.57 13.99
CA HIS A 13 7.14 -10.13 14.12
C HIS A 13 7.83 -9.55 15.37
N ARG A 14 8.37 -10.43 16.22
CA ARG A 14 9.06 -10.08 17.48
C ARG A 14 8.24 -9.21 18.45
N LEU A 15 6.91 -9.15 18.31
CA LEU A 15 6.04 -8.28 19.12
C LEU A 15 6.39 -6.79 19.02
N ARG A 16 7.11 -6.36 17.97
CA ARG A 16 7.48 -4.96 17.73
C ARG A 16 6.49 -4.31 16.77
N HIS A 17 5.40 -3.78 17.33
CA HIS A 17 4.30 -3.14 16.59
C HIS A 17 4.71 -1.84 15.87
N ASP A 18 5.83 -1.24 16.28
CA ASP A 18 6.45 -0.06 15.69
C ASP A 18 7.28 -0.36 14.44
N GLN A 19 7.76 -1.61 14.30
CA GLN A 19 8.70 -2.01 13.26
C GLN A 19 8.12 -2.99 12.25
N TYR A 20 7.06 -3.73 12.61
CA TYR A 20 6.52 -4.77 11.76
C TYR A 20 4.99 -4.66 11.62
N PRO A 21 4.45 -4.98 10.43
CA PRO A 21 3.02 -4.94 10.20
C PRO A 21 2.28 -5.93 11.13
N LEU A 22 1.17 -5.46 11.69
CA LEU A 22 0.24 -6.30 12.47
C LEU A 22 -0.73 -6.99 11.52
N TYR A 23 -0.63 -8.31 11.42
CA TYR A 23 -1.60 -9.13 10.69
C TYR A 23 -2.68 -9.62 11.65
N ARG A 24 -3.95 -9.29 11.38
CA ARG A 24 -5.10 -9.69 12.20
C ARG A 24 -5.91 -10.79 11.51
N PHE A 25 -6.27 -11.82 12.25
CA PHE A 25 -7.02 -12.98 11.77
C PHE A 25 -8.28 -13.18 12.60
N CYS A 26 -9.44 -13.23 11.93
CA CYS A 26 -10.75 -13.39 12.57
C CYS A 26 -11.01 -14.81 13.14
N SER A 27 -10.19 -15.81 12.79
CA SER A 27 -10.29 -17.20 13.24
C SER A 27 -8.99 -17.97 12.98
N MET A 28 -8.82 -19.13 13.61
CA MET A 28 -7.70 -20.05 13.34
C MET A 28 -7.61 -20.42 11.85
N ARG A 29 -8.75 -20.63 11.19
CA ARG A 29 -8.81 -20.89 9.74
C ARG A 29 -8.21 -19.75 8.91
N CYS A 30 -8.45 -18.49 9.29
CA CYS A 30 -7.85 -17.36 8.58
C CYS A 30 -6.34 -17.24 8.85
N LEU A 31 -5.90 -17.58 10.06
CA LEU A 31 -4.48 -17.66 10.40
C LEU A 31 -3.78 -18.73 9.57
N GLU A 32 -4.37 -19.93 9.46
CA GLU A 32 -3.83 -21.04 8.65
C GLU A 32 -3.68 -20.66 7.18
N VAL A 33 -4.71 -20.03 6.59
CA VAL A 33 -4.64 -19.54 5.20
C VAL A 33 -3.54 -18.49 5.05
N GLY A 34 -3.42 -17.55 6.00
CA GLY A 34 -2.36 -16.54 5.99
C GLY A 34 -0.96 -17.17 6.12
N ALA A 35 -0.82 -18.17 6.99
CA ALA A 35 0.42 -18.91 7.17
C ALA A 35 0.80 -19.72 5.92
N GLU A 36 -0.16 -20.35 5.25
CA GLU A 36 0.08 -21.06 3.99
C GLU A 36 0.49 -20.13 2.87
N ILE A 37 -0.11 -18.94 2.77
CA ILE A 37 0.34 -17.89 1.84
C ILE A 37 1.78 -17.50 2.18
N ALA A 38 2.06 -17.16 3.44
CA ALA A 38 3.39 -16.76 3.88
C ALA A 38 4.46 -17.84 3.66
N LYS A 39 4.13 -19.13 3.85
CA LYS A 39 5.06 -20.25 3.56
C LYS A 39 5.39 -20.35 2.07
N ARG A 40 4.39 -20.19 1.20
CA ARG A 40 4.57 -20.26 -0.26
C ARG A 40 5.38 -19.10 -0.80
N THR A 41 5.30 -17.96 -0.14
CA THR A 41 5.89 -16.71 -0.63
C THR A 41 7.02 -16.19 0.28
N ASN A 42 7.54 -17.05 1.16
CA ASN A 42 8.63 -16.75 2.09
C ASN A 42 8.42 -15.47 2.93
N GLY A 43 7.17 -15.23 3.37
CA GLY A 43 6.78 -14.06 4.15
C GLY A 43 6.59 -12.78 3.35
N MET A 44 6.80 -12.81 2.03
CA MET A 44 6.53 -11.71 1.11
C MET A 44 5.18 -11.95 0.46
N ILE A 45 4.14 -11.19 0.74
CA ILE A 45 2.90 -11.34 -0.03
C ILE A 45 3.16 -10.66 -1.37
N ASP A 46 3.50 -11.45 -2.40
CA ASP A 46 3.54 -10.95 -3.79
C ASP A 46 2.23 -10.21 -4.06
N LYS A 47 2.30 -9.14 -4.85
CA LYS A 47 1.11 -8.40 -5.28
C LYS A 47 0.08 -9.40 -5.79
N THR A 48 -1.09 -9.37 -5.18
CA THR A 48 -2.23 -10.15 -5.67
C THR A 48 -2.53 -9.74 -7.10
N ALA A 49 -3.11 -10.65 -7.90
CA ALA A 49 -3.51 -10.33 -9.28
C ALA A 49 -4.38 -9.06 -9.37
N ARG A 50 -5.16 -8.79 -8.31
CA ARG A 50 -5.97 -7.57 -8.18
C ARG A 50 -5.13 -6.31 -7.99
N GLU A 51 -4.08 -6.37 -7.15
CA GLU A 51 -3.16 -5.24 -6.96
C GLU A 51 -2.34 -4.97 -8.23
N THR A 52 -1.88 -6.02 -8.92
CA THR A 52 -1.24 -5.85 -10.23
C THR A 52 -2.17 -5.21 -11.25
N GLN A 53 -3.46 -5.60 -11.27
CA GLN A 53 -4.42 -4.99 -12.18
C GLN A 53 -4.72 -3.54 -11.81
N ALA A 54 -4.87 -3.21 -10.53
CA ALA A 54 -5.12 -1.85 -10.07
C ALA A 54 -3.99 -0.88 -10.48
N ILE A 55 -2.73 -1.33 -10.44
CA ILE A 55 -1.59 -0.53 -10.91
C ILE A 55 -1.69 -0.28 -12.42
N LYS A 56 -2.03 -1.31 -13.21
CA LYS A 56 -2.22 -1.17 -14.66
C LYS A 56 -3.33 -0.19 -14.99
N ASP A 57 -4.44 -0.25 -14.25
CA ASP A 57 -5.60 0.63 -14.44
C ASP A 57 -5.28 2.09 -14.07
N ALA A 58 -4.28 2.34 -13.21
CA ALA A 58 -3.83 3.68 -12.84
C ALA A 58 -2.90 4.34 -13.88
N ARG A 59 -2.28 3.57 -14.78
CA ARG A 59 -1.31 4.09 -15.76
C ARG A 59 -1.89 5.17 -16.69
N PRO A 60 -3.11 5.06 -17.24
CA PRO A 60 -3.68 6.10 -18.09
C PRO A 60 -3.82 7.44 -17.37
N LEU A 61 -4.36 7.43 -16.14
CA LEU A 61 -4.50 8.64 -15.32
C LEU A 61 -3.14 9.27 -14.99
N PHE A 62 -2.14 8.43 -14.72
CA PHE A 62 -0.77 8.89 -14.50
C PHE A 62 -0.19 9.58 -15.75
N ALA A 63 -0.37 8.98 -16.92
CA ALA A 63 0.09 9.56 -18.20
C ALA A 63 -0.66 10.85 -18.56
N GLU A 64 -1.97 10.93 -18.30
CA GLU A 64 -2.77 12.14 -18.48
C GLU A 64 -2.26 13.29 -17.61
N ALA A 65 -1.99 13.01 -16.33
CA ALA A 65 -1.44 13.99 -15.41
C ALA A 65 -0.05 14.50 -15.85
N LEU A 66 0.85 13.60 -16.24
CA LEU A 66 2.16 13.97 -16.77
C LEU A 66 2.06 14.79 -18.06
N THR A 67 1.11 14.44 -18.95
CA THR A 67 0.89 15.16 -20.21
C THR A 67 0.40 16.59 -19.94
N ALA A 68 -0.59 16.74 -19.05
CA ALA A 68 -1.13 18.04 -18.68
C ALA A 68 -0.07 18.96 -18.04
N LEU A 69 0.90 18.39 -17.33
CA LEU A 69 2.01 19.11 -16.71
C LEU A 69 3.22 19.31 -17.64
N GLY A 70 3.20 18.77 -18.86
CA GLY A 70 4.34 18.84 -19.78
C GLY A 70 5.55 17.99 -19.36
N LEU A 71 5.34 16.97 -18.53
CA LEU A 71 6.39 16.14 -17.92
C LEU A 71 6.54 14.76 -18.60
N MET A 72 5.98 14.55 -19.78
CA MET A 72 5.99 13.24 -20.45
C MET A 72 7.34 12.85 -21.05
N GLU A 73 8.17 13.82 -21.45
CA GLU A 73 9.42 13.57 -22.19
C GLU A 73 10.38 12.58 -21.47
N PRO A 74 10.62 12.66 -20.15
CA PRO A 74 11.47 11.71 -19.44
C PRO A 74 10.93 10.27 -19.37
N PHE A 75 9.65 10.07 -19.69
CA PHE A 75 8.95 8.79 -19.54
C PHE A 75 8.88 7.97 -20.84
N PHE A 76 9.18 8.56 -22.01
CA PHE A 76 9.11 7.86 -23.30
C PHE A 76 10.03 6.65 -23.43
N HIS A 77 11.11 6.61 -22.65
CA HIS A 77 12.09 5.51 -22.66
C HIS A 77 12.03 4.65 -21.40
N ARG A 78 11.03 4.85 -20.54
CA ARG A 78 10.89 4.10 -19.29
C ARG A 78 10.10 2.83 -19.52
N THR A 79 10.45 1.80 -18.77
CA THR A 79 9.72 0.53 -18.82
C THR A 79 8.39 0.66 -18.08
N ALA A 80 7.45 -0.23 -18.38
CA ALA A 80 6.21 -0.31 -17.62
C ALA A 80 6.46 -0.59 -16.13
N GLU A 81 7.53 -1.33 -15.80
CA GLU A 81 7.90 -1.61 -14.41
C GLU A 81 8.39 -0.35 -13.69
N ASP A 82 9.16 0.52 -14.35
CA ASP A 82 9.59 1.79 -13.76
C ASP A 82 8.41 2.70 -13.47
N ILE A 83 7.42 2.73 -14.38
CA ILE A 83 6.18 3.49 -14.19
C ILE A 83 5.38 2.92 -13.03
N ASP A 84 5.24 1.60 -12.95
CA ASP A 84 4.53 0.91 -11.86
C ASP A 84 5.16 1.24 -10.50
N ARG A 85 6.49 1.27 -10.41
CA ARG A 85 7.22 1.63 -9.17
C ARG A 85 6.90 3.05 -8.72
N LEU A 86 6.76 4.00 -9.65
CA LEU A 86 6.42 5.39 -9.31
C LEU A 86 4.98 5.51 -8.81
N ILE A 87 4.04 4.84 -9.48
CA ILE A 87 2.64 4.78 -9.04
C ILE A 87 2.57 4.15 -7.64
N GLU A 88 3.27 3.04 -7.43
CA GLU A 88 3.29 2.34 -6.15
C GLU A 88 3.89 3.20 -5.02
N ALA A 89 4.98 3.92 -5.28
CA ALA A 89 5.58 4.81 -4.29
C ALA A 89 4.61 5.92 -3.86
N ALA A 90 3.93 6.55 -4.82
CA ALA A 90 2.94 7.60 -4.54
C ALA A 90 1.73 7.06 -3.76
N VAL A 91 1.16 5.93 -4.19
CA VAL A 91 0.00 5.31 -3.52
C VAL A 91 0.38 4.83 -2.12
N THR A 92 1.55 4.23 -1.95
CA THR A 92 2.03 3.75 -0.64
C THR A 92 2.17 4.91 0.33
N GLY A 93 2.87 5.99 -0.06
CA GLY A 93 3.03 7.17 0.78
C GLY A 93 1.69 7.81 1.18
N TYR A 94 0.74 7.88 0.24
CA TYR A 94 -0.62 8.35 0.51
C TYR A 94 -1.36 7.46 1.51
N VAL A 95 -1.42 6.14 1.27
CA VAL A 95 -2.14 5.18 2.13
C VAL A 95 -1.53 5.14 3.52
N GLU A 96 -0.21 5.12 3.64
CA GLU A 96 0.48 5.16 4.94
C GLU A 96 0.16 6.45 5.69
N SER A 97 0.17 7.60 5.02
CA SER A 97 -0.19 8.88 5.63
C SER A 97 -1.64 8.88 6.13
N MET A 98 -2.57 8.44 5.29
CA MET A 98 -3.99 8.30 5.65
C MET A 98 -4.18 7.37 6.86
N GLN A 99 -3.46 6.25 6.91
CA GLN A 99 -3.52 5.32 8.03
C GLN A 99 -2.93 5.91 9.32
N ARG A 100 -1.80 6.64 9.23
CA ARG A 100 -1.24 7.38 10.38
C ARG A 100 -2.24 8.39 10.92
N GLN A 101 -2.88 9.15 10.03
CA GLN A 101 -3.87 10.16 10.40
C GLN A 101 -5.14 9.55 10.98
N ALA A 102 -5.66 8.45 10.42
CA ALA A 102 -6.83 7.75 10.96
C ALA A 102 -6.61 7.20 12.39
N GLY A 103 -5.36 6.94 12.78
CA GLY A 103 -4.98 6.59 14.16
C GLY A 103 -4.86 7.77 15.13
N VAL A 104 -4.84 9.00 14.61
CA VAL A 104 -4.75 10.24 15.39
C VAL A 104 -6.15 10.87 15.45
N LYS A 105 -6.73 11.01 16.66
CA LYS A 105 -7.96 11.80 16.82
C LYS A 105 -7.71 13.21 16.27
N GLU A 106 -8.44 13.59 15.23
CA GLU A 106 -8.36 14.90 14.55
C GLU A 106 -8.21 16.04 15.55
N ARG A 107 -7.04 16.69 15.55
CA ARG A 107 -6.93 18.08 15.98
C ARG A 107 -7.06 18.94 14.74
N THR A 108 -8.29 19.40 14.52
CA THR A 108 -8.65 20.66 13.85
C THR A 108 -7.69 21.14 12.76
N GLY A 109 -8.12 20.87 11.52
CA GLY A 109 -7.77 21.53 10.27
C GLY A 109 -6.67 22.58 10.26
N THR A 110 -5.55 22.21 9.66
CA THR A 110 -4.74 23.10 8.81
C THR A 110 -4.25 22.27 7.63
N ALA A 111 -4.53 22.76 6.42
CA ALA A 111 -4.30 22.05 5.16
C ALA A 111 -2.80 22.03 4.78
N PHE A 112 -2.32 20.83 4.40
CA PHE A 112 -1.47 20.52 3.25
C PHE A 112 -0.36 21.49 2.79
N ASP A 113 0.29 22.23 3.69
CA ASP A 113 1.54 22.96 3.40
C ASP A 113 2.79 22.16 3.85
N ASP A 114 2.78 20.84 3.64
CA ASP A 114 3.99 20.04 3.86
C ASP A 114 4.96 20.26 2.69
N PRO A 115 6.24 20.60 2.96
CA PRO A 115 7.22 20.79 1.90
C PRO A 115 7.39 19.50 1.10
N ILE A 116 7.32 19.63 -0.23
CA ILE A 116 7.63 18.53 -1.15
C ILE A 116 9.08 18.09 -0.85
N PRO A 117 9.35 16.79 -0.69
CA PRO A 117 10.65 16.31 -0.20
C PRO A 117 11.79 16.36 -1.25
N PHE A 118 11.72 17.30 -2.19
CA PHE A 118 12.75 17.60 -3.20
C PHE A 118 12.60 19.02 -3.74
#